data_AF-A0A3R7UM93-F1
#
_entry.id   AF-A0A3R7UM93-F1
#
_cell.length_a   1.000
_cell.length_b   1.000
_cell.length_c   1.000
_cell.angle_alpha   90.00
_cell.angle_beta   90.00
_cell.angle_gamma   90.00
#
_symmetry.space_group_name_H-M   'P 1'
#
loop_
_entity.id
_entity.type
_entity.pdbx_description
1 polymer ?
#
loop_
_entity_poly.entity_id
_entity_poly.type
_entity_poly.pdbx_seq_one_letter_code
_entity_poly.pdbx_strand_id
1 'polypeptide(L)'
;MSATVYHILHIVGILLVFMGYGALIARALSGSDHAGVKKLGSITSGIGLLLLFIAGCALISKMDYSFASGWIIAKLIIWIALGGLIALINRKPQLAGKLWWILAALGALAVYLVYVQPF
;
A
#
# COMPACT_ATOMS: atom_id res chain seq x y z
N MET A 1 -15.11 12.35 14.46
CA MET A 1 -13.93 11.59 14.93
C MET A 1 -12.68 12.46 14.79
N SER A 2 -11.70 12.31 15.69
CA SER A 2 -10.45 13.08 15.65
C SER A 2 -9.55 12.61 14.48
N ALA A 3 -8.67 13.50 14.01
CA ALA A 3 -7.66 13.17 13.00
C ALA A 3 -6.77 11.98 13.42
N THR A 4 -6.54 11.83 14.73
CA THR A 4 -5.78 10.72 15.31
C THR A 4 -6.31 9.34 14.93
N VAL A 5 -7.64 9.15 14.88
CA VAL A 5 -8.23 7.86 14.50
C VAL A 5 -7.88 7.52 13.06
N TYR A 6 -7.96 8.50 12.15
CA TYR A 6 -7.60 8.28 10.75
C TYR A 6 -6.10 8.06 10.57
N HIS A 7 -5.24 8.68 11.38
CA HIS A 7 -3.81 8.35 11.40
C HIS A 7 -3.56 6.88 11.76
N ILE A 8 -4.18 6.41 12.84
CA ILE A 8 -4.04 5.02 13.28
C ILE A 8 -4.53 4.08 12.18
N LEU A 9 -5.72 4.32 11.62
CA LEU A 9 -6.27 3.50 10.54
C LEU A 9 -5.39 3.52 9.28
N HIS A 10 -4.82 4.67 8.93
CA HIS A 10 -3.95 4.79 7.77
C HIS A 10 -2.66 3.97 7.95
N ILE A 11 -2.01 4.07 9.12
CA ILE A 11 -0.80 3.31 9.45
C ILE A 11 -1.10 1.80 9.53
N VAL A 12 -2.19 1.41 10.19
CA VAL A 12 -2.64 0.01 10.22
C VAL A 12 -2.86 -0.50 8.80
N GLY A 13 -3.51 0.29 7.94
CA GLY A 13 -3.68 -0.03 6.53
C GLY A 13 -2.33 -0.29 5.83
N ILE A 14 -1.35 0.59 6.01
CA ILE A 14 0.02 0.42 5.48
C ILE A 14 0.62 -0.91 5.95
N LEU A 15 0.59 -1.20 7.26
CA LEU A 15 1.16 -2.42 7.81
C LEU A 15 0.52 -3.67 7.18
N LEU A 16 -0.80 -3.69 7.04
CA LEU A 16 -1.51 -4.81 6.42
C LEU A 16 -1.17 -4.97 4.92
N VAL A 17 -1.02 -3.87 4.17
CA VAL A 17 -0.59 -3.93 2.76
C VAL A 17 0.79 -4.57 2.64
N PHE A 18 1.77 -4.05 3.38
CA PHE A 18 3.16 -4.51 3.29
C PHE A 18 3.32 -5.94 3.81
N MET A 19 2.64 -6.30 4.89
CA MET A 19 2.62 -7.66 5.41
C MET A 19 1.97 -8.64 4.43
N GLY A 20 0.80 -8.28 3.88
CA GLY A 20 0.09 -9.11 2.91
C GLY A 20 0.90 -9.31 1.64
N TYR A 21 1.46 -8.25 1.07
CA TYR A 21 2.29 -8.35 -0.13
C TYR A 21 3.62 -9.06 0.13
N GLY A 22 4.26 -8.82 1.27
CA GLY A 22 5.46 -9.57 1.67
C GLY A 22 5.20 -11.08 1.67
N ALA A 23 4.08 -11.52 2.25
CA ALA A 23 3.68 -12.92 2.24
C ALA A 23 3.41 -13.45 0.81
N LEU A 24 2.70 -12.69 -0.03
CA LEU A 24 2.41 -13.11 -1.40
C LEU A 24 3.66 -13.18 -2.28
N ILE A 25 4.58 -12.23 -2.15
CA ILE A 25 5.85 -12.18 -2.90
C ILE A 25 6.79 -13.28 -2.41
N ALA A 26 6.94 -13.48 -1.10
CA ALA A 26 7.75 -14.56 -0.55
C ALA A 26 7.25 -15.94 -1.00
N ARG A 27 5.92 -16.13 -1.02
CA ARG A 27 5.30 -17.33 -1.59
C ARG A 27 5.67 -17.54 -3.06
N ALA A 28 5.61 -16.47 -3.86
CA ALA A 28 5.96 -16.53 -5.28
C ALA A 28 7.45 -16.82 -5.49
N LEU A 29 8.34 -16.26 -4.68
CA LEU A 29 9.78 -16.50 -4.72
C LEU A 29 10.16 -17.93 -4.32
N SER A 30 9.43 -18.53 -3.38
CA SER A 30 9.67 -19.92 -2.97
C SER A 30 9.07 -20.96 -3.92
N GLY A 31 8.36 -20.53 -4.97
CA GLY A 31 7.64 -21.43 -5.88
C GLY A 31 6.48 -22.18 -5.20
N SER A 32 6.03 -21.73 -4.03
CA SER A 32 4.97 -22.37 -3.27
C SER A 32 3.59 -22.04 -3.83
N ASP A 33 2.71 -23.04 -3.92
CA ASP A 33 1.29 -22.83 -4.24
C ASP A 33 0.37 -23.01 -3.03
N HIS A 34 0.88 -22.69 -1.82
CA HIS A 34 0.10 -22.83 -0.60
C HIS A 34 -1.12 -21.91 -0.61
N ALA A 35 -2.30 -22.47 -0.89
CA ALA A 35 -3.55 -21.74 -1.06
C ALA A 35 -3.93 -20.89 0.18
N GLY A 36 -3.64 -21.39 1.38
CA GLY A 36 -3.85 -20.65 2.63
C GLY A 36 -3.07 -19.33 2.69
N VAL A 37 -1.77 -19.34 2.37
CA VAL A 37 -0.92 -18.13 2.35
C VAL A 37 -1.38 -17.16 1.26
N LYS A 38 -1.76 -17.69 0.09
CA LYS A 38 -2.32 -16.87 -1.00
C LYS A 38 -3.60 -16.16 -0.59
N LYS A 39 -4.53 -16.88 0.04
CA LYS A 39 -5.81 -16.34 0.50
C LYS A 39 -5.60 -15.31 1.62
N LEU A 40 -4.83 -15.65 2.64
CA LEU A 40 -4.55 -14.77 3.77
C LEU A 40 -3.86 -13.48 3.30
N GLY A 41 -2.75 -13.60 2.54
CA GLY A 41 -2.03 -12.44 2.03
C GLY A 41 -2.88 -11.53 1.15
N SER A 42 -3.80 -12.09 0.35
CA SER A 42 -4.70 -11.31 -0.52
C SER A 42 -5.78 -10.60 0.29
N ILE A 43 -6.40 -11.26 1.28
CA ILE A 43 -7.41 -10.63 2.14
C ILE A 43 -6.76 -9.52 2.99
N THR A 44 -5.63 -9.82 3.63
CA THR A 44 -4.91 -8.88 4.48
C THR A 44 -4.50 -7.63 3.70
N SER A 45 -3.90 -7.79 2.51
CA SER A 45 -3.52 -6.64 1.68
C SER A 45 -4.74 -5.89 1.11
N GLY A 46 -5.83 -6.58 0.76
CA GLY A 46 -7.08 -5.94 0.31
C GLY A 46 -7.73 -5.07 1.38
N ILE A 47 -7.86 -5.59 2.61
CA ILE A 47 -8.33 -4.82 3.77
C ILE A 47 -7.37 -3.67 4.07
N GLY A 48 -6.07 -3.94 4.03
CA GLY A 48 -5.03 -2.92 4.23
C GLY A 48 -5.16 -1.75 3.25
N LEU A 49 -5.34 -2.03 1.96
CA LEU A 49 -5.54 -1.02 0.93
C LEU A 49 -6.79 -0.17 1.16
N LEU A 50 -7.89 -0.81 1.54
CA LEU A 50 -9.15 -0.12 1.81
C LEU A 50 -9.01 0.83 3.01
N LEU A 51 -8.42 0.36 4.11
CA LEU A 51 -8.14 1.18 5.29
C LEU A 51 -7.19 2.34 4.97
N LEU A 52 -6.09 2.02 4.28
CA LEU A 52 -5.09 2.99 3.85
C LEU A 52 -5.71 4.08 2.99
N PHE A 53 -6.52 3.73 2.00
CA PHE A 53 -7.12 4.69 1.07
C PHE A 53 -8.17 5.57 1.76
N ILE A 54 -9.13 4.97 2.46
CA ILE A 54 -10.22 5.72 3.11
C ILE A 54 -9.68 6.63 4.20
N ALA A 55 -8.81 6.11 5.07
CA ALA A 55 -8.22 6.91 6.14
C ALA A 55 -7.29 8.01 5.59
N GLY A 56 -6.58 7.74 4.49
CA GLY A 56 -5.74 8.71 3.81
C GLY A 56 -6.54 9.89 3.26
N CYS A 57 -7.64 9.63 2.55
CA CYS A 57 -8.54 10.67 2.06
C CYS A 57 -9.18 11.47 3.22
N ALA A 58 -9.58 10.78 4.30
CA ALA A 58 -10.12 11.46 5.48
C ALA A 58 -9.10 12.38 6.16
N LEU A 59 -7.81 11.98 6.22
CA LEU A 59 -6.73 12.82 6.75
C LEU A 59 -6.52 14.07 5.91
N ILE A 60 -6.53 13.95 4.58
CA ILE A 60 -6.39 15.10 3.67
C ILE A 60 -7.47 16.15 3.99
N SER A 61 -8.74 15.73 4.10
CA SER A 61 -9.83 16.63 4.46
C SER A 61 -9.78 17.16 5.89
N LYS A 62 -9.26 16.38 6.85
CA LYS A 62 -9.19 16.78 8.27
C LYS A 62 -8.04 17.72 8.60
N MET A 63 -7.02 17.75 7.75
CA MET A 63 -5.85 18.61 7.88
C MET A 63 -5.91 19.83 6.96
N ASP A 64 -7.05 20.07 6.32
CA ASP A 64 -7.27 21.16 5.37
C ASP A 64 -6.26 21.19 4.22
N TYR A 65 -5.77 20.02 3.81
CA TYR A 65 -4.92 19.89 2.63
C TYR A 65 -5.76 19.86 1.35
N SER A 66 -5.22 20.42 0.27
CA SER A 66 -5.84 20.35 -1.04
C SER A 66 -5.55 19.03 -1.75
N PHE A 67 -6.58 18.38 -2.28
CA PHE A 67 -6.39 17.21 -3.17
C PHE A 67 -5.63 17.55 -4.46
N ALA A 68 -5.54 18.83 -4.82
CA ALA A 68 -4.78 19.30 -5.97
C ALA A 68 -3.29 19.55 -5.67
N SER A 69 -2.86 19.48 -4.40
CA SER A 69 -1.43 19.56 -4.05
C SER A 69 -0.69 18.41 -4.73
N GLY A 70 0.43 18.72 -5.39
CA GLY A 70 1.05 17.74 -6.25
C GLY A 70 1.61 16.54 -5.47
N TRP A 71 2.15 16.74 -4.27
CA TRP A 71 2.57 15.64 -3.40
C TRP A 71 1.42 14.70 -3.02
N ILE A 72 0.19 15.21 -2.88
CA ILE A 72 -1.02 14.40 -2.64
C ILE A 72 -1.38 13.61 -3.88
N ILE A 73 -1.39 14.23 -5.05
CA ILE A 73 -1.64 13.54 -6.33
C ILE A 73 -0.63 12.41 -6.54
N ALA A 74 0.66 12.67 -6.32
CA ALA A 74 1.70 11.65 -6.39
C ALA A 74 1.44 10.50 -5.41
N LYS A 75 0.98 10.80 -4.19
CA LYS A 75 0.64 9.78 -3.19
C LYS A 75 -0.59 8.94 -3.59
N LEU A 76 -1.61 9.56 -4.18
CA LEU A 76 -2.78 8.88 -4.73
C LEU A 76 -2.37 7.91 -5.85
N ILE A 77 -1.47 8.33 -6.74
CA ILE A 77 -0.91 7.46 -7.78
C ILE A 77 -0.20 6.25 -7.16
N ILE A 78 0.59 6.45 -6.09
CA ILE A 78 1.24 5.35 -5.39
C ILE A 78 0.21 4.38 -4.80
N TRP A 79 -0.88 4.86 -4.20
CA TRP A 79 -1.93 4.00 -3.65
C TRP A 79 -2.61 3.16 -4.73
N ILE A 80 -2.88 3.74 -5.90
CA ILE A 80 -3.40 3.01 -7.07
C ILE A 80 -2.40 1.97 -7.56
N ALA A 81 -1.12 2.35 -7.65
CA ALA A 81 -0.04 1.43 -8.05
C ALA A 81 0.07 0.25 -7.08
N LEU A 82 0.01 0.49 -5.77
CA LEU A 82 -0.07 -0.55 -4.75
C LEU A 82 -1.31 -1.43 -4.98
N GLY A 83 -2.49 -0.85 -5.22
CA GLY A 83 -3.71 -1.57 -5.59
C GLY A 83 -3.53 -2.54 -6.78
N GLY A 84 -2.81 -2.10 -7.82
CA GLY A 84 -2.51 -2.93 -8.98
C GLY A 84 -1.45 -4.02 -8.74
N LEU A 85 -0.55 -3.83 -7.78
CA LEU A 85 0.55 -4.76 -7.51
C LEU A 85 0.05 -6.17 -7.19
N ILE A 86 -1.07 -6.32 -6.47
CA ILE A 86 -1.62 -7.64 -6.12
C ILE A 86 -1.91 -8.51 -7.36
N ALA A 87 -2.37 -7.90 -8.45
CA ALA A 87 -2.65 -8.61 -9.69
C ALA A 87 -1.34 -9.07 -10.35
N LEU A 88 -0.30 -8.23 -10.34
CA LEU A 88 1.02 -8.60 -10.86
C LEU A 88 1.68 -9.71 -10.03
N ILE A 89 1.62 -9.61 -8.69
CA ILE A 89 2.19 -10.63 -7.78
C ILE A 89 1.55 -12.00 -8.05
N ASN A 90 0.23 -12.05 -8.21
CA ASN A 90 -0.49 -13.31 -8.38
C ASN A 90 -0.51 -13.85 -9.82
N ARG A 91 -0.41 -12.99 -10.85
CA ARG A 91 -0.46 -13.41 -12.26
C ARG A 91 0.92 -13.56 -12.91
N LYS A 92 1.95 -12.87 -12.39
CA LYS A 92 3.32 -12.87 -12.93
C LYS A 92 4.34 -13.17 -11.81
N PRO A 93 4.30 -14.36 -11.19
CA PRO A 93 5.20 -14.72 -10.09
C PRO A 93 6.69 -14.67 -10.49
N GLN A 94 7.01 -14.81 -11.77
CA GLN A 94 8.39 -14.63 -12.28
C GLN A 94 8.97 -13.22 -12.05
N LEU A 95 8.12 -12.22 -11.76
CA LEU A 95 8.55 -10.87 -11.43
C LEU A 95 8.71 -10.63 -9.92
N ALA A 96 8.47 -11.64 -9.07
CA ALA A 96 8.40 -11.47 -7.61
C ALA A 96 9.62 -10.76 -7.02
N GLY A 97 10.84 -11.10 -7.46
CA GLY A 97 12.06 -10.43 -7.00
C GLY A 97 12.11 -8.93 -7.35
N LYS A 98 11.62 -8.55 -8.54
CA LYS A 98 11.49 -7.14 -8.93
C LYS A 98 10.39 -6.44 -8.13
N LEU A 99 9.25 -7.12 -7.95
CA LEU A 99 8.10 -6.60 -7.21
C LEU A 99 8.42 -6.34 -5.74
N TRP A 100 9.33 -7.12 -5.13
CA TRP A 100 9.85 -6.86 -3.78
C TRP A 100 10.47 -5.47 -3.67
N TRP A 101 11.40 -5.15 -4.57
CA TRP A 101 12.09 -3.85 -4.57
C TRP A 101 11.17 -2.71 -5.01
N ILE A 102 10.26 -2.95 -5.95
CA ILE A 102 9.24 -1.95 -6.34
C ILE A 102 8.35 -1.63 -5.14
N LEU A 103 7.89 -2.63 -4.38
CA LEU A 103 7.07 -2.42 -3.19
C LEU A 103 7.82 -1.57 -2.15
N ALA A 104 9.09 -1.90 -1.87
CA ALA A 104 9.93 -1.12 -0.96
C ALA A 104 10.11 0.33 -1.45
N ALA A 105 10.39 0.52 -2.74
CA ALA A 105 10.57 1.84 -3.34
C ALA A 105 9.29 2.69 -3.28
N LEU A 106 8.12 2.11 -3.58
CA LEU A 106 6.83 2.80 -3.47
C LEU A 106 6.55 3.21 -2.02
N GLY A 107 6.87 2.34 -1.05
CA GLY A 107 6.76 2.67 0.37
C GLY A 107 7.66 3.83 0.79
N ALA A 108 8.94 3.77 0.42
CA ALA A 108 9.90 4.83 0.71
C ALA A 108 9.49 6.17 0.08
N LEU A 109 9.02 6.15 -1.18
CA LEU A 109 8.53 7.35 -1.85
C LEU A 109 7.28 7.92 -1.19
N ALA A 110 6.34 7.07 -0.77
CA ALA A 110 5.14 7.52 -0.05
C ALA A 110 5.47 8.18 1.29
N VAL A 111 6.49 7.68 1.99
CA VAL A 111 7.02 8.28 3.23
C VAL A 111 7.67 9.62 2.91
N TYR A 112 8.58 9.67 1.93
CA TYR A 112 9.25 10.90 1.50
C TYR A 112 8.26 12.02 1.16
N LEU A 113 7.21 11.72 0.37
CA LEU A 113 6.21 12.70 -0.03
C LEU A 113 5.47 13.34 1.16
N VAL A 114 5.20 12.57 2.22
CA VAL A 114 4.51 13.07 3.41
C VAL A 114 5.36 14.03 4.21
N TYR A 115 6.66 13.73 4.36
CA TYR A 115 7.54 14.51 5.22
C TYR A 115 8.16 15.71 4.50
N VAL A 116 8.42 15.61 3.20
CA VAL A 116 9.11 16.66 2.44
C VAL A 116 8.14 17.58 1.71
N GLN A 117 6.98 17.08 1.29
CA GLN A 117 5.95 17.87 0.58
C GLN A 117 6.53 18.76 -0.55
N PRO A 118 7.33 18.22 -1.49
CA PRO A 118 8.18 19.04 -2.35
C PRO A 118 7.46 19.87 -3.42
N PHE A 119 6.16 19.66 -3.65
CA PHE A 119 5.35 20.33 -4.69
C PHE A 119 3.85 20.20 -4.43
#